data_AF-A0A1I6XVR6-F1
#
_entry.id   AF-A0A1I6XVR6-F1
#
_cell.length_a   1.000
_cell.length_b   1.000
_cell.length_c   1.000
_cell.angle_alpha   90.00
_cell.angle_beta   90.00
_cell.angle_gamma   90.00
#
_symmetry.space_group_name_H-M   'P 1'
#
loop_
_entity.id
_entity.type
_entity.pdbx_description
1 polymer ?
#
loop_
_entity_poly.entity_id
_entity_poly.type
_entity_poly.pdbx_seq_one_letter_code
_entity_poly.pdbx_strand_id
1 'polypeptide(L)'
;MLGYIKKMKKDLNRKTRGINHYLHFKSDYEKKSDRLFNSLPLFYRIMYLDQPNPWVNEINRFDFIRLATLSAKFNVYQPIKIANFEYKRITPNSKKDILEIKLDEFFNSNILKYKKEEFTVQEFIMTLGYNGGIHMIPDNNVDKVNLLYETLFLEQPDFCFDITMSISKVLLNIYDELHSLTVGDNNGHSPNINYQAKIVDQGKMLDGIFFERAYMQFPIRAKRNKGIRFCIEIKLSESHTKNFILSYGHRKNDNLRISIWQQKTKLISKVSTANSKKTIVVDIKDKIDNFFLLEITCYPNGKVVCAIDETLKATEELQTEINIIDGKVILGSNLNGDEFGTFFEKCLVTQSIDKNDNTRNLGVYGLRKMNIMTQNLPYNIIKRKI
;
A
#
# COMPACT_ATOMS: atom_id res chain seq x y z
N MET A 1 -22.31 -14.67 46.42
CA MET A 1 -22.04 -15.27 45.10
C MET A 1 -21.18 -14.27 44.31
N LEU A 2 -19.85 -14.37 44.45
CA LEU A 2 -18.89 -13.44 43.87
C LEU A 2 -18.67 -13.82 42.40
N GLY A 3 -19.15 -12.95 41.50
CA GLY A 3 -19.02 -13.12 40.06
C GLY A 3 -17.55 -13.13 39.63
N TYR A 4 -17.18 -14.20 38.93
CA TYR A 4 -15.88 -14.37 38.28
C TYR A 4 -15.60 -13.21 37.33
N ILE A 5 -14.75 -12.27 37.76
CA ILE A 5 -14.04 -11.38 36.83
C ILE A 5 -13.03 -12.27 36.09
N LYS A 6 -13.40 -12.66 34.87
CA LYS A 6 -12.51 -13.35 33.93
C LYS A 6 -11.33 -12.40 33.64
N LYS A 7 -10.21 -12.56 34.36
CA LYS A 7 -8.93 -11.91 34.03
C LYS A 7 -8.64 -12.23 32.56
N MET A 8 -8.81 -11.25 31.67
CA MET A 8 -8.28 -11.35 30.31
C MET A 8 -6.79 -11.62 30.45
N LYS A 9 -6.35 -12.82 30.04
CA LYS A 9 -4.92 -13.13 29.91
C LYS A 9 -4.33 -12.03 29.03
N LYS A 10 -3.42 -11.23 29.58
CA LYS A 10 -2.64 -10.27 28.79
C LYS A 10 -1.88 -11.07 27.74
N ASP A 11 -2.30 -10.97 26.49
CA ASP A 11 -1.58 -11.57 25.38
C ASP A 11 -0.20 -10.89 25.29
N LEU A 12 0.85 -11.63 25.63
CA LEU A 12 2.23 -11.14 25.65
C LEU A 12 2.84 -11.10 24.24
N ASN A 13 2.10 -11.51 23.20
CA ASN A 13 2.58 -11.39 21.84
C ASN A 13 2.78 -9.91 21.45
N ARG A 14 4.02 -9.56 21.08
CA ARG A 14 4.39 -8.19 20.70
C ARG A 14 3.60 -7.69 19.47
N LYS A 15 3.21 -8.58 18.55
CA LYS A 15 2.37 -8.23 17.40
C LYS A 15 0.96 -7.80 17.82
N THR A 16 0.31 -8.56 18.70
CA THR A 16 -1.03 -8.24 19.23
C THR A 16 -1.01 -6.93 20.02
N ARG A 17 0.07 -6.66 20.75
CA ARG A 17 0.24 -5.39 21.49
C ARG A 17 0.30 -4.16 20.57
N GLY A 18 1.09 -4.20 19.50
CA GLY A 18 1.17 -3.08 18.54
C GLY A 18 -0.18 -2.74 17.91
N ILE A 19 -0.91 -3.77 17.45
CA ILE A 19 -2.26 -3.61 16.89
C ILE A 19 -3.23 -3.02 17.93
N ASN A 20 -3.23 -3.55 19.16
CA ASN A 20 -4.10 -3.05 20.23
C ASN A 20 -3.79 -1.59 20.60
N HIS A 21 -2.51 -1.18 20.62
CA HIS A 21 -2.14 0.22 20.88
C HIS A 21 -2.62 1.16 19.77
N TYR A 22 -2.48 0.75 18.51
CA TYR A 22 -3.04 1.48 17.38
C TYR A 22 -4.57 1.57 17.44
N LEU A 23 -5.28 0.46 17.71
CA LEU A 23 -6.74 0.45 17.82
C LEU A 23 -7.25 1.30 19.00
N HIS A 24 -6.56 1.29 20.13
CA HIS A 24 -6.88 2.16 21.26
C HIS A 24 -6.64 3.63 20.93
N PHE A 25 -5.50 3.96 20.31
CA PHE A 25 -5.19 5.32 19.89
C PHE A 25 -6.22 5.86 18.88
N LYS A 26 -6.62 5.02 17.92
CA LYS A 26 -7.72 5.33 16.98
C LYS A 26 -9.02 5.65 17.72
N SER A 27 -9.44 4.79 18.65
CA SER A 27 -10.65 5.03 19.45
C SER A 27 -10.58 6.33 20.25
N ASP A 28 -9.41 6.64 20.84
CA ASP A 28 -9.22 7.89 21.57
C ASP A 28 -9.32 9.11 20.64
N TYR A 29 -8.76 9.00 19.42
CA TYR A 29 -8.82 10.05 18.40
C TYR A 29 -10.24 10.30 17.91
N GLU A 30 -10.99 9.25 17.57
CA GLU A 30 -12.38 9.34 17.07
C GLU A 30 -13.33 9.93 18.11
N LYS A 31 -13.09 9.63 19.40
CA LYS A 31 -13.92 10.11 20.51
C LYS A 31 -13.49 11.47 21.05
N LYS A 32 -12.41 12.07 20.53
CA LYS A 32 -11.77 13.27 21.10
C LYS A 32 -11.55 13.12 22.62
N SER A 33 -11.07 11.95 23.01
CA SER A 33 -10.87 11.57 24.42
C SER A 33 -9.77 12.42 25.06
N ASP A 34 -9.97 12.88 26.30
CA ASP A 34 -8.92 13.55 27.09
C ASP A 34 -7.67 12.67 27.25
N ARG A 35 -7.82 11.34 27.06
CA ARG A 35 -6.71 10.39 27.06
C ARG A 35 -5.75 10.57 25.90
N LEU A 36 -6.09 11.35 24.87
CA LEU A 36 -5.20 11.60 23.73
C LEU A 36 -3.83 12.11 24.16
N PHE A 37 -3.77 12.98 25.19
CA PHE A 37 -2.51 13.44 25.76
C PHE A 37 -1.62 12.30 26.29
N ASN A 38 -2.20 11.21 26.78
CA ASN A 38 -1.48 10.04 27.27
C ASN A 38 -1.20 9.01 26.17
N SER A 39 -2.12 8.86 25.22
CA SER A 39 -2.06 7.84 24.17
C SER A 39 -1.10 8.23 23.04
N LEU A 40 -0.95 9.53 22.76
CA LEU A 40 -0.17 10.08 21.66
C LEU A 40 1.35 9.89 21.84
N PRO A 41 1.98 10.18 23.01
CA PRO A 41 3.39 9.86 23.23
C PRO A 41 3.67 8.35 23.14
N LEU A 42 2.77 7.52 23.65
CA LEU A 42 2.91 6.06 23.59
C LEU A 42 2.80 5.54 22.16
N PHE A 43 1.92 6.13 21.33
CA PHE A 43 1.86 5.86 19.90
C PHE A 43 3.20 6.18 19.24
N TYR A 44 3.77 7.37 19.43
CA TYR A 44 5.08 7.69 18.82
C TYR A 44 6.20 6.77 19.31
N ARG A 45 6.24 6.46 20.62
CA ARG A 45 7.21 5.51 21.19
C ARG A 45 7.16 4.16 20.49
N ILE A 46 5.99 3.54 20.49
CA ILE A 46 5.80 2.19 19.96
C ILE A 46 6.04 2.18 18.45
N MET A 47 5.64 3.26 17.76
CA MET A 47 5.63 3.30 16.31
C MET A 47 6.98 3.65 15.69
N TYR A 48 7.78 4.50 16.35
CA TYR A 48 9.02 5.02 15.78
C TYR A 48 10.27 4.60 16.57
N LEU A 49 10.16 4.40 17.89
CA LEU A 49 11.31 4.27 18.77
C LEU A 49 11.56 2.82 19.23
N ASP A 50 10.51 2.04 19.50
CA ASP A 50 10.66 0.65 19.93
C ASP A 50 11.09 -0.24 18.75
N GLN A 51 12.37 -0.66 18.70
CA GLN A 51 12.88 -1.59 17.69
C GLN A 51 13.15 -3.00 18.27
N PRO A 52 12.86 -4.09 17.53
CA PRO A 52 12.15 -4.12 16.26
C PRO A 52 10.64 -3.91 16.44
N ASN A 53 10.08 -2.94 15.74
CA ASN A 53 8.65 -2.66 15.78
C ASN A 53 7.87 -3.73 14.99
N PRO A 54 7.06 -4.59 15.66
CA PRO A 54 6.33 -5.67 14.99
C PRO A 54 5.31 -5.16 13.97
N TRP A 55 4.74 -3.98 14.19
CA TRP A 55 3.72 -3.38 13.34
C TRP A 55 4.33 -2.71 12.10
N VAL A 56 5.42 -1.96 12.26
CA VAL A 56 6.19 -1.44 11.11
C VAL A 56 6.73 -2.59 10.27
N ASN A 57 7.19 -3.68 10.90
CA ASN A 57 7.58 -4.89 10.20
C ASN A 57 6.41 -5.52 9.43
N GLU A 58 5.22 -5.64 10.04
CA GLU A 58 4.04 -6.21 9.38
C GLU A 58 3.54 -5.33 8.22
N ILE A 59 3.63 -4.02 8.33
CA ILE A 59 3.27 -3.08 7.26
C ILE A 59 4.27 -3.08 6.12
N ASN A 60 5.56 -3.07 6.46
CA ASN A 60 6.63 -3.09 5.45
C ASN A 60 6.73 -4.44 4.76
N ARG A 61 6.21 -5.52 5.37
CA ARG A 61 6.22 -6.89 4.85
C ARG A 61 5.68 -7.01 3.42
N PHE A 62 4.61 -6.29 3.11
CA PHE A 62 3.96 -6.33 1.79
C PHE A 62 4.37 -5.16 0.89
N ASP A 63 5.13 -4.20 1.44
CA ASP A 63 5.64 -3.03 0.72
C ASP A 63 4.55 -2.18 0.05
N PHE A 64 3.41 -1.98 0.73
CA PHE A 64 2.32 -1.15 0.23
C PHE A 64 2.75 0.28 -0.11
N ILE A 65 2.07 0.87 -1.09
CA ILE A 65 2.15 2.31 -1.35
C ILE A 65 1.41 3.01 -0.22
N ARG A 66 2.09 3.98 0.40
CA ARG A 66 1.59 4.73 1.55
C ARG A 66 1.66 6.20 1.21
N LEU A 67 0.51 6.84 1.18
CA LEU A 67 0.38 8.24 0.82
C LEU A 67 -0.12 9.03 2.03
N ALA A 68 0.54 10.14 2.31
CA ALA A 68 0.08 11.10 3.31
C ALA A 68 -0.96 12.02 2.66
N THR A 69 -2.22 11.88 3.06
CA THR A 69 -3.33 12.69 2.54
C THR A 69 -3.51 13.98 3.36
N LEU A 70 -3.25 15.10 2.71
CA LEU A 70 -3.18 16.45 3.29
C LEU A 70 -4.02 17.44 2.47
N SER A 71 -4.13 18.69 2.92
CA SER A 71 -4.64 19.79 2.09
C SER A 71 -3.67 20.16 0.96
N ALA A 72 -4.17 20.50 -0.23
CA ALA A 72 -3.36 21.04 -1.32
C ALA A 72 -2.57 22.31 -0.94
N LYS A 73 -3.10 23.06 0.04
CA LYS A 73 -2.41 24.22 0.64
C LYS A 73 -1.13 23.84 1.37
N PHE A 74 -0.89 22.56 1.65
CA PHE A 74 0.40 22.13 2.15
C PHE A 74 1.50 22.43 1.13
N ASN A 75 1.30 22.26 -0.18
CA ASN A 75 2.35 22.60 -1.16
C ASN A 75 2.57 24.10 -1.34
N VAL A 76 1.54 24.92 -1.08
CA VAL A 76 1.66 26.38 -1.12
C VAL A 76 2.21 26.82 0.23
N TYR A 77 3.51 27.10 0.33
CA TYR A 77 4.12 27.59 1.58
C TYR A 77 3.44 28.90 2.01
N GLN A 78 2.41 28.79 2.85
CA GLN A 78 1.71 29.89 3.50
C GLN A 78 2.06 29.84 4.99
N PRO A 79 3.23 30.37 5.36
CA PRO A 79 3.71 30.25 6.73
C PRO A 79 2.80 31.02 7.67
N ILE A 80 2.29 30.34 8.68
CA ILE A 80 1.65 30.96 9.84
C ILE A 80 2.77 31.36 10.79
N LYS A 81 2.84 32.62 11.21
CA LYS A 81 3.78 33.03 12.25
C LYS A 81 3.24 32.62 13.61
N ILE A 82 4.00 31.81 14.34
CA ILE A 82 3.74 31.44 15.73
C ILE A 82 5.00 31.75 16.52
N ALA A 83 4.90 32.73 17.42
CA ALA A 83 6.08 33.36 18.02
C ALA A 83 7.12 33.75 16.94
N ASN A 84 8.32 33.18 17.00
CA ASN A 84 9.40 33.43 16.05
C ASN A 84 9.48 32.39 14.92
N PHE A 85 8.56 31.43 14.86
CA PHE A 85 8.54 30.37 13.88
C PHE A 85 7.61 30.70 12.72
N GLU A 86 8.04 30.35 11.52
CA GLU A 86 7.18 30.19 10.36
C GLU A 86 6.73 28.73 10.29
N TYR A 87 5.42 28.51 10.31
CA TYR A 87 4.82 27.18 10.31
C TYR A 87 4.03 26.90 9.03
N LYS A 88 4.37 25.79 8.37
CA LYS A 88 3.62 25.23 7.26
C LYS A 88 2.52 24.31 7.78
N ARG A 89 1.27 24.78 7.73
CA ARG A 89 0.13 24.09 8.33
C ARG A 89 -0.10 22.69 7.77
N ILE A 90 -0.08 21.69 8.64
CA ILE A 90 -0.47 20.31 8.33
C ILE A 90 -1.98 20.21 8.54
N THR A 91 -2.74 20.08 7.45
CA THR A 91 -4.19 19.90 7.51
C THR A 91 -4.55 18.51 6.98
N PRO A 92 -4.80 17.52 7.83
CA PRO A 92 -5.22 16.18 7.40
C PRO A 92 -6.65 16.20 6.82
N ASN A 93 -6.93 15.35 5.84
CA ASN A 93 -8.30 15.06 5.34
C ASN A 93 -9.10 16.29 4.85
N SER A 94 -8.50 17.13 4.02
CA SER A 94 -9.24 18.18 3.30
C SER A 94 -10.28 17.55 2.36
N LYS A 95 -11.57 17.87 2.52
CA LYS A 95 -12.64 17.30 1.67
C LYS A 95 -12.71 17.90 0.26
N LYS A 96 -12.07 19.05 0.03
CA LYS A 96 -12.21 19.82 -1.22
C LYS A 96 -10.92 19.91 -2.03
N ASP A 97 -9.78 20.01 -1.35
CA ASP A 97 -8.46 20.15 -1.98
C ASP A 97 -7.46 19.19 -1.32
N ILE A 98 -7.19 18.04 -1.97
CA ILE A 98 -6.33 16.99 -1.43
C ILE A 98 -4.95 17.04 -2.10
N LEU A 99 -3.90 16.99 -1.28
CA LEU A 99 -2.54 16.65 -1.68
C LEU A 99 -2.18 15.28 -1.14
N GLU A 100 -1.52 14.49 -1.97
CA GLU A 100 -0.89 13.26 -1.54
C GLU A 100 0.58 13.26 -1.89
N ILE A 101 1.38 12.94 -0.90
CA ILE A 101 2.82 12.79 -1.03
C ILE A 101 3.24 11.46 -0.44
N LYS A 102 4.35 10.91 -0.94
CA LYS A 102 4.91 9.67 -0.40
C LYS A 102 5.22 9.87 1.08
N LEU A 103 5.05 8.83 1.90
CA LEU A 103 5.32 8.93 3.34
C LEU A 103 6.73 9.45 3.66
N ASP A 104 7.74 9.04 2.88
CA ASP A 104 9.12 9.53 3.04
C ASP A 104 9.24 11.03 2.68
N GLU A 105 8.50 11.51 1.69
CA GLU A 105 8.43 12.93 1.33
C GLU A 105 7.72 13.75 2.40
N PHE A 106 6.67 13.19 3.01
CA PHE A 106 6.00 13.81 4.16
C PHE A 106 6.96 13.97 5.35
N PHE A 107 7.71 12.92 5.71
CA PHE A 107 8.66 12.99 6.81
C PHE A 107 9.79 14.00 6.58
N ASN A 108 10.26 14.11 5.33
CA ASN A 108 11.30 15.06 4.92
C ASN A 108 10.75 16.46 4.61
N SER A 109 9.44 16.68 4.68
CA SER A 109 8.86 18.00 4.42
C SER A 109 9.19 18.97 5.54
N ASN A 110 9.78 20.11 5.19
CA ASN A 110 9.95 21.24 6.11
C ASN A 110 8.60 21.74 6.58
N ILE A 111 8.39 21.76 7.90
CA ILE A 111 7.15 22.24 8.53
C ILE A 111 7.35 23.47 9.40
N LEU A 112 8.56 23.69 9.89
CA LEU A 112 8.90 24.84 10.73
C LEU A 112 10.17 25.49 10.23
N LYS A 113 10.24 26.81 10.34
CA LYS A 113 11.44 27.58 10.07
C LYS A 113 11.64 28.62 11.16
N TYR A 114 12.86 28.71 11.68
CA TYR A 114 13.26 29.69 12.69
C TYR A 114 14.63 30.25 12.31
N LYS A 115 14.67 31.56 12.04
CA LYS A 115 15.86 32.24 11.49
C LYS A 115 16.33 31.54 10.21
N LYS A 116 17.52 30.91 10.23
CA LYS A 116 18.11 30.17 9.10
C LYS A 116 17.91 28.66 9.20
N GLU A 117 17.31 28.17 10.29
CA GLU A 117 17.09 26.75 10.52
C GLU A 117 15.71 26.33 10.00
N GLU A 118 15.67 25.17 9.36
CA GLU A 118 14.45 24.52 8.88
C GLU A 118 14.30 23.17 9.58
N PHE A 119 13.08 22.84 10.00
CA PHE A 119 12.77 21.60 10.69
C PHE A 119 11.73 20.82 9.90
N THR A 120 12.06 19.56 9.63
CA THR A 120 11.19 18.60 8.97
C THR A 120 10.18 17.98 9.95
N VAL A 121 9.15 17.29 9.42
CA VAL A 121 8.23 16.48 10.23
C VAL A 121 8.99 15.47 11.09
N GLN A 122 9.99 14.80 10.49
CA GLN A 122 10.81 13.82 11.20
C GLN A 122 11.58 14.44 12.37
N GLU A 123 12.25 15.57 12.14
CA GLU A 123 13.02 16.26 13.19
C GLU A 123 12.11 16.73 14.33
N PHE A 124 10.93 17.25 14.03
CA PHE A 124 9.94 17.63 15.04
C PHE A 124 9.52 16.45 15.93
N ILE A 125 9.19 15.30 15.32
CA ILE A 125 8.80 14.08 16.07
C ILE A 125 9.98 13.56 16.92
N MET A 126 11.19 13.57 16.36
CA MET A 126 12.39 13.13 17.08
C MET A 126 12.71 14.03 18.26
N THR A 127 12.57 15.36 18.14
CA THR A 127 12.74 16.29 19.27
C THR A 127 11.69 16.07 20.36
N LEU A 128 10.42 15.84 19.98
CA LEU A 128 9.38 15.47 20.95
C LEU A 128 9.72 14.18 21.68
N GLY A 129 10.27 13.19 20.96
CA GLY A 129 10.77 11.95 21.56
C GLY A 129 11.91 12.20 22.54
N TYR A 130 12.90 12.99 22.12
CA TYR A 130 14.13 13.30 22.86
C TYR A 130 13.89 14.01 24.20
N ASN A 131 13.13 15.10 24.18
CA ASN A 131 12.91 15.95 25.37
C ASN A 131 11.52 15.78 26.03
N GLY A 132 10.66 14.92 25.46
CA GLY A 132 9.43 14.47 26.11
C GLY A 132 9.66 13.30 27.08
N GLY A 133 8.58 12.61 27.47
CA GLY A 133 8.61 11.51 28.46
C GLY A 133 9.37 10.23 28.05
N ILE A 134 10.25 10.28 27.04
CA ILE A 134 10.95 9.12 26.47
C ILE A 134 12.42 9.50 26.24
N HIS A 135 13.18 9.68 27.33
CA HIS A 135 14.60 10.04 27.30
C HIS A 135 15.42 9.14 26.34
N MET A 136 15.73 9.65 25.16
CA MET A 136 16.74 9.11 24.25
C MET A 136 17.85 10.16 24.10
N ILE A 137 19.02 9.79 23.58
CA ILE A 137 20.09 10.74 23.25
C ILE A 137 20.15 10.82 21.73
N PRO A 138 20.22 12.00 21.09
CA PRO A 138 20.28 12.11 19.64
C PRO A 138 21.66 11.68 19.19
N ASP A 139 21.73 10.82 18.17
CA ASP A 139 23.02 10.41 17.60
C ASP A 139 23.74 11.57 16.89
N ASN A 140 23.00 12.62 16.46
CA ASN A 140 23.51 13.80 15.75
C ASN A 140 22.63 15.06 16.03
N ASN A 141 23.22 16.26 15.84
CA ASN A 141 22.51 17.55 15.79
C ASN A 141 21.82 18.02 17.09
N VAL A 142 22.45 17.76 18.24
CA VAL A 142 21.95 18.10 19.59
C VAL A 142 21.57 19.59 19.70
N ASP A 143 22.36 20.51 19.15
CA ASP A 143 22.08 21.95 19.22
C ASP A 143 20.78 22.32 18.51
N LYS A 144 20.53 21.74 17.33
CA LYS A 144 19.30 21.96 16.56
C LYS A 144 18.08 21.40 17.31
N VAL A 145 18.25 20.24 17.94
CA VAL A 145 17.21 19.59 18.74
C VAL A 145 16.89 20.40 20.01
N ASN A 146 17.90 20.86 20.74
CA ASN A 146 17.77 21.71 21.91
C ASN A 146 17.12 23.04 21.56
N LEU A 147 17.53 23.65 20.44
CA LEU A 147 16.93 24.88 19.94
C LEU A 147 15.42 24.73 19.76
N LEU A 148 14.97 23.69 19.04
CA LEU A 148 13.54 23.46 18.83
C LEU A 148 12.81 23.22 20.16
N TYR A 149 13.42 22.51 21.09
CA TYR A 149 12.82 22.25 22.39
C TYR A 149 12.66 23.50 23.26
N GLU A 150 13.76 24.22 23.48
CA GLU A 150 13.78 25.40 24.35
C GLU A 150 12.93 26.53 23.77
N THR A 151 12.92 26.71 22.45
CA THR A 151 12.25 27.87 21.83
C THR A 151 10.83 27.61 21.33
N LEU A 152 10.40 26.34 21.22
CA LEU A 152 9.05 25.99 20.77
C LEU A 152 8.31 25.08 21.74
N PHE A 153 8.90 23.95 22.16
CA PHE A 153 8.18 22.99 23.00
C PHE A 153 7.91 23.52 24.41
N LEU A 154 8.87 24.20 25.04
CA LEU A 154 8.69 24.81 26.36
C LEU A 154 7.79 26.06 26.29
N GLU A 155 8.00 26.90 25.28
CA GLU A 155 7.33 28.20 25.19
C GLU A 155 5.94 28.13 24.58
N GLN A 156 5.65 27.13 23.73
CA GLN A 156 4.41 27.01 22.95
C GLN A 156 3.86 25.56 22.98
N PRO A 157 3.56 24.99 24.17
CA PRO A 157 3.16 23.59 24.31
C PRO A 157 1.84 23.25 23.61
N ASP A 158 0.85 24.14 23.64
CA ASP A 158 -0.46 23.93 22.98
C ASP A 158 -0.30 23.82 21.46
N PHE A 159 0.53 24.69 20.88
CA PHE A 159 0.83 24.65 19.46
C PHE A 159 1.61 23.38 19.06
N CYS A 160 2.57 22.96 19.89
CA CYS A 160 3.27 21.70 19.67
C CYS A 160 2.32 20.50 19.73
N PHE A 161 1.37 20.51 20.64
CA PHE A 161 0.33 19.49 20.74
C PHE A 161 -0.54 19.46 19.47
N ASP A 162 -0.97 20.61 18.95
CA ASP A 162 -1.74 20.72 17.71
C ASP A 162 -0.98 20.19 16.48
N ILE A 163 0.31 20.50 16.34
CA ILE A 163 1.15 19.92 15.28
C ILE A 163 1.19 18.40 15.44
N THR A 164 1.45 17.93 16.66
CA THR A 164 1.61 16.50 16.94
C THR A 164 0.32 15.73 16.65
N MET A 165 -0.84 16.29 17.02
CA MET A 165 -2.16 15.76 16.68
C MET A 165 -2.39 15.71 15.17
N SER A 166 -1.98 16.75 14.44
CA SER A 166 -2.13 16.83 12.99
C SER A 166 -1.30 15.76 12.28
N ILE A 167 -0.04 15.59 12.69
CA ILE A 167 0.84 14.51 12.21
C ILE A 167 0.23 13.14 12.54
N SER A 168 -0.19 12.93 13.79
CA SER A 168 -0.76 11.65 14.22
C SER A 168 -2.01 11.28 13.43
N LYS A 169 -2.82 12.25 13.02
CA LYS A 169 -4.00 11.99 12.20
C LYS A 169 -3.64 11.49 10.80
N VAL A 170 -2.63 12.10 10.18
CA VAL A 170 -2.11 11.63 8.87
C VAL A 170 -1.66 10.19 8.99
N LEU A 171 -0.88 9.89 10.03
CA LEU A 171 -0.38 8.54 10.29
C LEU A 171 -1.50 7.54 10.57
N LEU A 172 -2.49 7.91 11.39
CA LEU A 172 -3.67 7.09 11.66
C LEU A 172 -4.40 6.71 10.38
N ASN A 173 -4.62 7.66 9.46
CA ASN A 173 -5.30 7.38 8.20
C ASN A 173 -4.53 6.34 7.36
N ILE A 174 -3.19 6.44 7.32
CA ILE A 174 -2.33 5.46 6.65
C ILE A 174 -2.45 4.09 7.32
N TYR A 175 -2.44 4.04 8.66
CA TYR A 175 -2.55 2.79 9.40
C TYR A 175 -3.93 2.15 9.28
N ASP A 176 -4.98 2.96 9.22
CA ASP A 176 -6.37 2.52 8.98
C ASP A 176 -6.48 1.75 7.67
N GLU A 177 -5.93 2.30 6.58
CA GLU A 177 -5.89 1.66 5.28
C GLU A 177 -5.09 0.35 5.31
N LEU A 178 -3.88 0.36 5.86
CA LEU A 178 -3.03 -0.83 5.88
C LEU A 178 -3.62 -1.94 6.75
N HIS A 179 -4.23 -1.57 7.87
CA HIS A 179 -4.92 -2.52 8.74
C HIS A 179 -6.10 -3.15 8.00
N SER A 180 -6.94 -2.37 7.29
CA SER A 180 -8.07 -2.93 6.54
C SER A 180 -7.61 -3.96 5.50
N LEU A 181 -6.58 -3.65 4.72
CA LEU A 181 -5.99 -4.55 3.72
C LEU A 181 -5.48 -5.87 4.33
N THR A 182 -4.92 -5.82 5.54
CA THR A 182 -4.30 -6.99 6.18
C THR A 182 -5.28 -7.89 6.94
N VAL A 183 -6.40 -7.34 7.41
CA VAL A 183 -7.46 -8.10 8.12
C VAL A 183 -8.56 -8.62 7.19
N GLY A 184 -8.43 -8.42 5.88
CA GLY A 184 -9.30 -9.01 4.87
C GLY A 184 -10.46 -8.12 4.43
N ASP A 185 -10.38 -6.81 4.64
CA ASP A 185 -11.17 -5.88 3.84
C ASP A 185 -10.59 -5.89 2.41
N ASN A 186 -11.41 -6.36 1.47
CA ASN A 186 -11.02 -6.53 0.08
C ASN A 186 -11.18 -5.24 -0.74
N ASN A 187 -11.55 -4.12 -0.11
CA ASN A 187 -11.58 -2.81 -0.75
C ASN A 187 -10.16 -2.25 -0.89
N GLY A 188 -9.34 -2.90 -1.70
CA GLY A 188 -7.94 -2.52 -1.93
C GLY A 188 -7.75 -1.27 -2.77
N HIS A 189 -8.77 -0.41 -2.87
CA HIS A 189 -8.71 0.80 -3.67
C HIS A 189 -7.66 1.78 -3.14
N SER A 190 -7.14 2.62 -4.05
CA SER A 190 -6.30 3.74 -3.66
C SER A 190 -6.98 4.55 -2.54
N PRO A 191 -6.23 4.94 -1.49
CA PRO A 191 -6.75 5.83 -0.45
C PRO A 191 -7.17 7.18 -1.03
N ASN A 192 -6.65 7.55 -2.20
CA ASN A 192 -7.04 8.74 -2.92
C ASN A 192 -8.30 8.53 -3.74
N ILE A 193 -9.35 9.31 -3.47
CA ILE A 193 -10.53 9.35 -4.31
C ILE A 193 -10.25 9.70 -5.78
N ASN A 194 -9.18 10.45 -6.06
CA ASN A 194 -8.78 10.81 -7.42
C ASN A 194 -8.05 9.68 -8.17
N TYR A 195 -7.51 8.69 -7.45
CA TYR A 195 -6.88 7.49 -8.01
C TYR A 195 -7.72 6.24 -7.69
N GLN A 196 -8.98 6.43 -7.33
CA GLN A 196 -9.96 5.36 -7.20
C GLN A 196 -10.52 5.02 -8.56
N ALA A 197 -10.66 3.72 -8.80
CA ALA A 197 -11.29 3.25 -10.01
C ALA A 197 -12.79 3.58 -9.97
N LYS A 198 -13.34 3.96 -11.12
CA LYS A 198 -14.73 4.44 -11.24
C LYS A 198 -15.64 3.28 -11.64
N ILE A 199 -16.79 3.15 -10.99
CA ILE A 199 -17.86 2.22 -11.41
C ILE A 199 -19.05 2.93 -12.05
N VAL A 200 -19.14 4.25 -11.86
CA VAL A 200 -20.16 5.14 -12.40
C VAL A 200 -19.46 6.38 -12.94
N ASP A 201 -19.88 6.85 -14.11
CA ASP A 201 -19.49 8.15 -14.66
C ASP A 201 -20.73 8.92 -15.12
N GLN A 202 -20.81 10.21 -14.76
CA GLN A 202 -21.95 11.08 -15.07
C GLN A 202 -23.32 10.46 -14.72
N GLY A 203 -23.40 9.70 -13.62
CA GLY A 203 -24.62 9.02 -13.17
C GLY A 203 -24.97 7.74 -13.92
N LYS A 204 -24.13 7.26 -14.84
CA LYS A 204 -24.32 5.99 -15.57
C LYS A 204 -23.33 4.93 -15.09
N MET A 205 -23.83 3.73 -14.83
CA MET A 205 -22.98 2.56 -14.55
C MET A 205 -22.13 2.25 -15.78
N LEU A 206 -20.85 2.00 -15.54
CA LEU A 206 -19.91 1.58 -16.57
C LEU A 206 -19.98 0.06 -16.78
N ASP A 207 -19.53 -0.42 -17.93
CA ASP A 207 -19.51 -1.86 -18.27
C ASP A 207 -18.48 -2.68 -17.46
N GLY A 208 -17.65 -1.99 -16.66
CA GLY A 208 -16.61 -2.53 -15.79
C GLY A 208 -16.12 -1.44 -14.83
N ILE A 209 -15.26 -1.84 -13.88
CA ILE A 209 -14.48 -0.93 -13.05
C ILE A 209 -13.45 -0.23 -13.96
N PHE A 210 -13.58 1.07 -14.12
CA PHE A 210 -12.72 1.88 -14.96
C PHE A 210 -11.52 2.39 -14.17
N PHE A 211 -10.33 1.94 -14.59
CA PHE A 211 -9.06 2.44 -14.12
C PHE A 211 -8.60 3.55 -15.06
N GLU A 212 -8.41 4.76 -14.53
CA GLU A 212 -7.86 5.90 -15.26
C GLU A 212 -6.97 6.65 -14.28
N ARG A 213 -5.64 6.49 -14.42
CA ARG A 213 -4.71 6.94 -13.38
C ARG A 213 -5.19 6.50 -12.00
N ALA A 214 -5.60 5.24 -11.89
CA ALA A 214 -6.16 4.67 -10.68
C ALA A 214 -5.40 3.40 -10.32
N TYR A 215 -5.43 3.01 -9.05
CA TYR A 215 -4.88 1.72 -8.66
C TYR A 215 -5.64 1.07 -7.51
N MET A 216 -5.47 -0.25 -7.42
CA MET A 216 -5.82 -1.04 -6.25
C MET A 216 -4.60 -1.85 -5.81
N GLN A 217 -4.41 -2.05 -4.51
CA GLN A 217 -3.34 -2.87 -3.94
C GLN A 217 -3.85 -3.91 -2.94
N PHE A 218 -3.26 -5.10 -2.95
CA PHE A 218 -3.66 -6.21 -2.08
C PHE A 218 -2.47 -7.02 -1.60
N PRO A 219 -2.47 -7.52 -0.35
CA PRO A 219 -1.36 -8.30 0.16
C PRO A 219 -1.38 -9.72 -0.40
N ILE A 220 -0.19 -10.24 -0.73
CA ILE A 220 0.02 -11.66 -0.97
C ILE A 220 1.06 -12.16 0.03
N ARG A 221 0.69 -13.20 0.77
CA ARG A 221 1.56 -13.84 1.76
C ARG A 221 2.43 -14.90 1.09
N ALA A 222 3.69 -14.97 1.53
CA ALA A 222 4.65 -15.94 1.06
C ALA A 222 4.13 -17.38 1.19
N LYS A 223 4.36 -18.20 0.16
CA LYS A 223 4.07 -19.63 0.15
C LYS A 223 5.20 -20.38 -0.53
N ARG A 224 5.87 -21.23 0.23
CA ARG A 224 6.94 -22.11 -0.27
C ARG A 224 6.37 -23.18 -1.20
N ASN A 225 7.15 -23.56 -2.22
CA ASN A 225 6.81 -24.57 -3.23
C ASN A 225 5.49 -24.30 -3.95
N LYS A 226 5.10 -23.03 -4.09
CA LYS A 226 3.90 -22.59 -4.80
C LYS A 226 4.27 -21.54 -5.84
N GLY A 227 3.63 -21.64 -6.99
CA GLY A 227 3.59 -20.62 -8.02
C GLY A 227 2.33 -19.75 -7.88
N ILE A 228 2.17 -18.78 -8.76
CA ILE A 228 1.08 -17.79 -8.72
C ILE A 228 0.41 -17.67 -10.08
N ARG A 229 -0.92 -17.55 -10.07
CA ARG A 229 -1.79 -17.34 -11.24
C ARG A 229 -2.61 -16.09 -11.05
N PHE A 230 -2.62 -15.25 -12.08
CA PHE A 230 -3.48 -14.09 -12.20
C PHE A 230 -4.41 -14.30 -13.38
N CYS A 231 -5.71 -14.15 -13.16
CA CYS A 231 -6.70 -14.09 -14.23
C CYS A 231 -7.45 -12.77 -14.14
N ILE A 232 -7.55 -12.05 -15.25
CA ILE A 232 -8.15 -10.72 -15.30
C ILE A 232 -9.10 -10.64 -16.48
N GLU A 233 -10.37 -10.32 -16.25
CA GLU A 233 -11.30 -9.98 -17.33
C GLU A 233 -11.20 -8.48 -17.60
N ILE A 234 -10.57 -8.11 -18.73
CA ILE A 234 -10.17 -6.74 -19.03
C ILE A 234 -10.62 -6.29 -20.41
N LYS A 235 -10.89 -5.00 -20.55
CA LYS A 235 -11.04 -4.32 -21.84
C LYS A 235 -9.99 -3.21 -21.93
N LEU A 236 -9.19 -3.29 -23.00
CA LEU A 236 -8.09 -2.37 -23.29
C LEU A 236 -8.41 -1.57 -24.55
N SER A 237 -8.08 -0.28 -24.56
CA SER A 237 -8.04 0.52 -25.77
C SER A 237 -6.61 0.62 -26.30
N GLU A 238 -6.43 0.93 -27.59
CA GLU A 238 -5.08 1.09 -28.13
C GLU A 238 -4.33 2.21 -27.38
N SER A 239 -3.11 1.94 -26.95
CA SER A 239 -2.25 2.92 -26.25
C SER A 239 -0.88 3.01 -26.90
N HIS A 240 -0.46 4.21 -27.30
CA HIS A 240 0.88 4.42 -27.86
C HIS A 240 1.98 4.49 -26.79
N THR A 241 1.59 4.68 -25.54
CA THR A 241 2.48 4.67 -24.39
C THR A 241 2.38 3.34 -23.64
N LYS A 242 3.23 3.17 -22.63
CA LYS A 242 3.21 1.97 -21.78
C LYS A 242 2.01 2.05 -20.84
N ASN A 243 1.03 1.17 -21.05
CA ASN A 243 -0.21 1.11 -20.29
C ASN A 243 -0.13 0.00 -19.22
N PHE A 244 0.15 0.36 -17.96
CA PHE A 244 0.34 -0.64 -16.89
C PHE A 244 -0.98 -1.26 -16.43
N ILE A 245 -1.04 -2.59 -16.39
CA ILE A 245 -2.26 -3.32 -16.00
C ILE A 245 -2.10 -3.88 -14.59
N LEU A 246 -1.09 -4.72 -14.37
CA LEU A 246 -0.89 -5.39 -13.08
C LEU A 246 0.58 -5.54 -12.77
N SER A 247 0.98 -5.32 -11.52
CA SER A 247 2.28 -5.72 -11.00
C SER A 247 2.15 -6.51 -9.71
N TYR A 248 3.07 -7.43 -9.48
CA TYR A 248 3.19 -8.19 -8.25
C TYR A 248 4.65 -8.29 -7.83
N GLY A 249 4.92 -8.13 -6.53
CA GLY A 249 6.24 -8.27 -5.93
C GLY A 249 6.45 -7.33 -4.76
N HIS A 250 7.72 -7.05 -4.47
CA HIS A 250 8.15 -6.19 -3.37
C HIS A 250 9.36 -5.37 -3.83
N ARG A 251 9.34 -4.03 -3.69
CA ARG A 251 10.33 -3.11 -4.30
C ARG A 251 11.75 -3.32 -3.80
N LYS A 252 11.91 -3.84 -2.58
CA LYS A 252 13.21 -4.17 -1.96
C LYS A 252 13.59 -5.66 -2.03
N ASN A 253 12.80 -6.49 -2.72
CA ASN A 253 13.03 -7.93 -2.81
C ASN A 253 12.85 -8.42 -4.25
N ASP A 254 13.93 -8.93 -4.83
CA ASP A 254 14.00 -9.30 -6.25
C ASP A 254 13.69 -10.78 -6.50
N ASN A 255 13.32 -11.54 -5.47
CA ASN A 255 13.10 -12.99 -5.60
C ASN A 255 11.98 -13.35 -6.58
N LEU A 256 10.93 -12.52 -6.67
CA LEU A 256 9.88 -12.68 -7.67
C LEU A 256 9.19 -11.35 -7.95
N ARG A 257 9.15 -10.94 -9.22
CA ARG A 257 8.39 -9.80 -9.72
C ARG A 257 7.68 -10.19 -11.00
N ILE A 258 6.40 -9.84 -11.08
CA ILE A 258 5.55 -10.04 -12.26
C ILE A 258 5.00 -8.67 -12.64
N SER A 259 5.08 -8.30 -13.92
CA SER A 259 4.50 -7.05 -14.43
C SER A 259 3.83 -7.31 -15.77
N ILE A 260 2.62 -6.80 -15.93
CA ILE A 260 1.79 -6.89 -17.12
C ILE A 260 1.48 -5.47 -17.57
N TRP A 261 1.79 -5.16 -18.82
CA TRP A 261 1.44 -3.88 -19.44
C TRP A 261 1.12 -4.07 -20.91
N GLN A 262 0.40 -3.13 -21.49
CA GLN A 262 0.16 -3.04 -22.92
C GLN A 262 1.06 -1.95 -23.53
N GLN A 263 1.48 -2.18 -24.77
CA GLN A 263 2.05 -1.15 -25.62
C GLN A 263 1.55 -1.38 -27.05
N LYS A 264 0.87 -0.40 -27.63
CA LYS A 264 0.10 -0.52 -28.88
C LYS A 264 -0.91 -1.66 -28.77
N THR A 265 -0.91 -2.59 -29.73
CA THR A 265 -1.73 -3.81 -29.71
C THR A 265 -1.03 -4.99 -29.03
N LYS A 266 0.09 -4.78 -28.32
CA LYS A 266 0.84 -5.87 -27.71
C LYS A 266 0.65 -5.88 -26.20
N LEU A 267 0.25 -7.03 -25.67
CA LEU A 267 0.32 -7.31 -24.25
C LEU A 267 1.69 -7.90 -23.92
N ILE A 268 2.35 -7.31 -22.92
CA ILE A 268 3.70 -7.69 -22.51
C ILE A 268 3.63 -8.12 -21.04
N SER A 269 4.01 -9.37 -20.79
CA SER A 269 4.09 -9.95 -19.45
C SER A 269 5.53 -10.30 -19.14
N LYS A 270 6.10 -9.62 -18.16
CA LYS A 270 7.47 -9.86 -17.69
C LYS A 270 7.43 -10.52 -16.33
N VAL A 271 8.18 -11.61 -16.21
CA VAL A 271 8.47 -12.26 -14.93
C VAL A 271 9.96 -12.23 -14.69
N SER A 272 10.38 -11.85 -13.49
CA SER A 272 11.78 -11.81 -13.10
C SER A 272 11.98 -12.30 -11.68
N THR A 273 13.08 -13.01 -11.47
CA THR A 273 13.69 -13.32 -10.18
C THR A 273 15.03 -12.59 -10.09
N ALA A 274 15.78 -12.77 -9.01
CA ALA A 274 17.11 -12.17 -8.86
C ALA A 274 18.08 -12.61 -9.96
N ASN A 275 17.93 -13.83 -10.48
CA ASN A 275 18.88 -14.46 -11.39
C ASN A 275 18.32 -14.69 -12.81
N SER A 276 17.02 -14.53 -13.03
CA SER A 276 16.39 -14.86 -14.29
C SER A 276 15.28 -13.89 -14.65
N LYS A 277 15.07 -13.69 -15.96
CA LYS A 277 14.00 -12.85 -16.48
C LYS A 277 13.46 -13.45 -17.76
N LYS A 278 12.13 -13.48 -17.87
CA LYS A 278 11.41 -13.86 -19.08
C LYS A 278 10.35 -12.81 -19.42
N THR A 279 10.13 -12.62 -20.71
CA THR A 279 9.14 -11.69 -21.24
C THR A 279 8.33 -12.43 -22.28
N ILE A 280 7.02 -12.49 -22.09
CA ILE A 280 6.06 -12.98 -23.06
C ILE A 280 5.41 -11.77 -23.73
N VAL A 281 5.30 -11.81 -25.05
CA VAL A 281 4.64 -10.77 -25.85
C VAL A 281 3.56 -11.42 -26.69
N VAL A 282 2.31 -10.96 -26.54
CA VAL A 282 1.15 -11.47 -27.28
C VAL A 282 0.47 -10.30 -28.00
N ASP A 283 0.18 -10.47 -29.28
CA ASP A 283 -0.63 -9.51 -30.03
C ASP A 283 -2.11 -9.70 -29.67
N ILE A 284 -2.79 -8.59 -29.38
CA ILE A 284 -4.19 -8.53 -28.95
C ILE A 284 -5.01 -7.61 -29.85
N LYS A 285 -4.54 -7.36 -31.08
CA LYS A 285 -5.20 -6.47 -32.05
C LYS A 285 -6.69 -6.80 -32.25
N ASP A 286 -7.07 -8.07 -32.29
CA ASP A 286 -8.45 -8.53 -32.45
C ASP A 286 -9.31 -8.40 -31.17
N LYS A 287 -8.70 -8.05 -30.04
CA LYS A 287 -9.34 -7.90 -28.73
C LYS A 287 -9.46 -6.45 -28.25
N ILE A 288 -8.84 -5.50 -28.96
CA ILE A 288 -8.94 -4.08 -28.63
C ILE A 288 -10.41 -3.65 -28.57
N ASP A 289 -10.72 -2.82 -27.59
CA ASP A 289 -12.04 -2.29 -27.25
C ASP A 289 -13.11 -3.33 -26.87
N ASN A 290 -12.72 -4.61 -26.73
CA ASN A 290 -13.58 -5.69 -26.25
C ASN A 290 -13.06 -6.24 -24.91
N PHE A 291 -13.97 -6.80 -24.11
CA PHE A 291 -13.56 -7.58 -22.94
C PHE A 291 -12.99 -8.92 -23.40
N PHE A 292 -11.84 -9.28 -22.83
CA PHE A 292 -11.22 -10.57 -22.99
C PHE A 292 -10.63 -11.03 -21.66
N LEU A 293 -10.44 -12.35 -21.55
CA LEU A 293 -9.85 -12.94 -20.36
C LEU A 293 -8.34 -13.09 -20.55
N LEU A 294 -7.56 -12.44 -19.70
CA LEU A 294 -6.11 -12.61 -19.63
C LEU A 294 -5.75 -13.54 -18.47
N GLU A 295 -4.93 -14.55 -18.72
CA GLU A 295 -4.26 -15.34 -17.69
C GLU A 295 -2.74 -15.23 -17.81
N ILE A 296 -2.08 -14.96 -16.68
CA ILE A 296 -0.64 -15.16 -16.50
C ILE A 296 -0.41 -16.09 -15.31
N THR A 297 0.30 -17.19 -15.55
CA THR A 297 0.59 -18.20 -14.55
C THR A 297 2.08 -18.47 -14.49
N CYS A 298 2.66 -18.41 -13.29
CA CYS A 298 4.04 -18.79 -13.02
C CYS A 298 4.00 -20.01 -12.08
N TYR A 299 4.46 -21.17 -12.55
CA TYR A 299 4.44 -22.44 -11.84
C TYR A 299 5.65 -22.59 -10.91
N PRO A 300 5.56 -23.38 -9.81
CA PRO A 300 6.66 -23.58 -8.88
C PRO A 300 7.99 -23.99 -9.53
N ASN A 301 7.94 -24.71 -10.64
CA ASN A 301 9.11 -25.18 -11.40
C ASN A 301 9.72 -24.11 -12.34
N GLY A 302 9.21 -22.88 -12.34
CA GLY A 302 9.72 -21.80 -13.18
C GLY A 302 9.06 -21.66 -14.55
N LYS A 303 8.12 -22.54 -14.93
CA LYS A 303 7.33 -22.36 -16.16
C LYS A 303 6.44 -21.13 -16.04
N VAL A 304 6.40 -20.31 -17.09
CA VAL A 304 5.55 -19.11 -17.20
C VAL A 304 4.63 -19.31 -18.38
N VAL A 305 3.33 -19.17 -18.16
CA VAL A 305 2.29 -19.39 -19.15
C VAL A 305 1.46 -18.12 -19.30
N CYS A 306 1.13 -17.79 -20.55
CA CYS A 306 0.17 -16.76 -20.90
C CYS A 306 -0.96 -17.37 -21.73
N ALA A 307 -2.21 -17.10 -21.34
CA ALA A 307 -3.39 -17.50 -22.09
C ALA A 307 -4.36 -16.33 -22.24
N ILE A 308 -5.10 -16.35 -23.35
CA ILE A 308 -6.14 -15.38 -23.66
C ILE A 308 -7.39 -16.14 -24.06
N ASP A 309 -8.54 -15.77 -23.48
CA ASP A 309 -9.84 -16.43 -23.68
C ASP A 309 -9.73 -17.95 -23.57
N GLU A 310 -9.19 -18.38 -22.42
CA GLU A 310 -8.94 -19.78 -22.07
C GLU A 310 -7.98 -20.53 -23.01
N THR A 311 -7.35 -19.85 -23.97
CA THR A 311 -6.46 -20.49 -24.95
C THR A 311 -5.02 -20.14 -24.66
N LEU A 312 -4.18 -21.16 -24.44
CA LEU A 312 -2.74 -21.01 -24.28
C LEU A 312 -2.12 -20.29 -25.49
N LYS A 313 -1.44 -19.16 -25.24
CA LYS A 313 -0.77 -18.36 -26.29
C LYS A 313 0.73 -18.52 -26.27
N ALA A 314 1.33 -18.63 -25.08
CA ALA A 314 2.77 -18.75 -24.94
C ALA A 314 3.17 -19.47 -23.66
N THR A 315 4.32 -20.16 -23.71
CA THR A 315 4.98 -20.76 -22.55
C THR A 315 6.47 -20.42 -22.58
N GLU A 316 7.00 -19.96 -21.45
CA GLU A 316 8.39 -19.63 -21.21
C GLU A 316 8.89 -20.31 -19.93
N GLU A 317 10.19 -20.23 -19.65
CA GLU A 317 10.79 -20.86 -18.47
C GLU A 317 11.85 -19.97 -17.81
N LEU A 318 11.59 -19.57 -16.58
CA LEU A 318 12.62 -19.08 -15.66
C LEU A 318 13.41 -20.31 -15.26
N GLN A 319 14.69 -20.38 -15.60
CA GLN A 319 15.58 -21.54 -15.32
C GLN A 319 15.89 -21.67 -13.80
N THR A 320 14.87 -21.56 -12.96
CA THR A 320 14.94 -21.52 -11.50
C THR A 320 13.55 -21.80 -10.93
N GLU A 321 13.49 -22.50 -9.80
CA GLU A 321 12.24 -22.66 -9.06
C GLU A 321 11.77 -21.31 -8.50
N ILE A 322 10.46 -21.16 -8.37
CA ILE A 322 9.85 -19.96 -7.79
C ILE A 322 9.12 -20.29 -6.49
N ASN A 323 8.99 -19.26 -5.66
CA ASN A 323 8.09 -19.27 -4.52
C ASN A 323 7.27 -17.99 -4.55
N ILE A 324 6.02 -18.07 -4.06
CA ILE A 324 5.29 -16.86 -3.70
C ILE A 324 6.04 -16.18 -2.55
N ILE A 325 6.31 -14.89 -2.69
CA ILE A 325 6.98 -14.06 -1.68
C ILE A 325 5.95 -13.22 -0.94
N ASP A 326 6.35 -12.65 0.20
CA ASP A 326 5.57 -11.56 0.79
C ASP A 326 5.71 -10.33 -0.10
N GLY A 327 4.59 -9.78 -0.53
CA GLY A 327 4.54 -8.62 -1.41
C GLY A 327 3.11 -8.15 -1.64
N LYS A 328 2.94 -7.25 -2.59
CA LYS A 328 1.61 -6.77 -2.99
C LYS A 328 1.34 -7.08 -4.45
N VAL A 329 0.08 -7.26 -4.77
CA VAL A 329 -0.45 -7.06 -6.12
C VAL A 329 -0.87 -5.60 -6.21
N ILE A 330 -0.55 -4.93 -7.30
CA ILE A 330 -1.09 -3.62 -7.66
C ILE A 330 -1.72 -3.71 -9.05
N LEU A 331 -3.01 -3.44 -9.13
CA LEU A 331 -3.78 -3.33 -10.36
C LEU A 331 -3.88 -1.85 -10.75
N GLY A 332 -3.67 -1.50 -12.01
CA GLY A 332 -3.72 -0.13 -12.53
C GLY A 332 -2.40 0.63 -12.54
N SER A 333 -1.34 0.09 -11.94
CA SER A 333 -0.04 0.77 -11.84
C SER A 333 1.16 -0.19 -11.73
N ASN A 334 2.38 0.36 -11.78
CA ASN A 334 3.60 -0.35 -11.44
C ASN A 334 3.79 -0.47 -9.90
N LEU A 335 4.80 -1.20 -9.41
CA LEU A 335 5.02 -1.38 -7.96
C LEU A 335 5.29 -0.08 -7.19
N ASN A 336 5.66 1.01 -7.89
CA ASN A 336 5.98 2.31 -7.31
C ASN A 336 4.77 3.25 -7.20
N GLY A 337 3.71 3.02 -7.98
CA GLY A 337 2.55 3.91 -8.05
C GLY A 337 2.81 5.21 -8.81
N ASP A 338 3.78 5.24 -9.72
CA ASP A 338 4.14 6.44 -10.49
C ASP A 338 3.82 6.30 -11.99
N GLU A 339 3.75 5.09 -12.51
CA GLU A 339 3.30 4.80 -13.88
C GLU A 339 1.95 4.09 -13.84
N PHE A 340 0.96 4.61 -14.58
CA PHE A 340 -0.42 4.15 -14.53
C PHE A 340 -0.89 3.58 -15.86
N GLY A 341 -1.96 2.79 -15.80
CA GLY A 341 -2.74 2.43 -16.97
C GLY A 341 -4.14 3.07 -17.01
N THR A 342 -4.75 2.89 -18.17
CA THR A 342 -6.15 3.20 -18.45
C THR A 342 -6.82 1.98 -19.09
N PHE A 343 -7.81 1.40 -18.42
CA PHE A 343 -8.54 0.21 -18.88
C PHE A 343 -9.81 -0.04 -18.07
N PHE A 344 -10.69 -0.92 -18.56
CA PHE A 344 -11.79 -1.47 -17.77
C PHE A 344 -11.44 -2.87 -17.28
N GLU A 345 -11.84 -3.18 -16.06
CA GLU A 345 -11.74 -4.50 -15.45
C GLU A 345 -13.10 -4.91 -14.90
N LYS A 346 -13.44 -6.20 -15.00
CA LYS A 346 -14.62 -6.75 -14.34
C LYS A 346 -14.26 -7.62 -13.16
N CYS A 347 -13.15 -8.33 -13.27
CA CYS A 347 -12.64 -9.16 -12.20
C CYS A 347 -11.14 -9.44 -12.29
N LEU A 348 -10.54 -9.67 -11.12
CA LEU A 348 -9.19 -10.13 -10.90
C LEU A 348 -9.24 -11.32 -9.94
N VAL A 349 -8.73 -12.45 -10.40
CA VAL A 349 -8.57 -13.68 -9.62
C VAL A 349 -7.08 -13.89 -9.41
N THR A 350 -6.67 -14.04 -8.15
CA THR A 350 -5.30 -14.42 -7.80
C THR A 350 -5.32 -15.76 -7.08
N GLN A 351 -4.55 -16.71 -7.59
CA GLN A 351 -4.46 -18.08 -7.09
C GLN A 351 -3.01 -18.50 -6.86
N SER A 352 -2.78 -19.37 -5.88
CA SER A 352 -1.56 -20.15 -5.79
C SER A 352 -1.71 -21.44 -6.59
N ILE A 353 -0.65 -21.88 -7.25
CA ILE A 353 -0.56 -23.18 -7.92
C ILE A 353 0.53 -24.01 -7.25
N ASP A 354 0.32 -25.31 -7.10
CA ASP A 354 1.30 -26.21 -6.49
C ASP A 354 2.02 -27.12 -7.48
N LYS A 355 2.94 -27.95 -6.98
CA LYS A 355 3.73 -28.87 -7.81
C LYS A 355 2.88 -29.95 -8.49
N ASN A 356 1.63 -30.13 -8.06
CA ASN A 356 0.65 -31.02 -8.66
C ASN A 356 -0.37 -30.24 -9.51
N ASP A 357 -0.05 -28.99 -9.86
CA ASP A 357 -0.87 -28.09 -10.67
C ASP A 357 -2.25 -27.75 -10.08
N ASN A 358 -2.44 -27.92 -8.77
CA ASN A 358 -3.70 -27.59 -8.11
C ASN A 358 -3.76 -26.12 -7.70
N THR A 359 -4.87 -25.46 -8.04
CA THR A 359 -5.11 -24.05 -7.74
C THR A 359 -5.78 -23.85 -6.38
N ARG A 360 -5.41 -22.78 -5.67
CA ARG A 360 -6.13 -22.32 -4.47
C ARG A 360 -6.25 -20.80 -4.49
N ASN A 361 -7.44 -20.28 -4.21
CA ASN A 361 -7.69 -18.85 -4.19
C ASN A 361 -6.84 -18.15 -3.11
N LEU A 362 -6.19 -17.06 -3.51
CA LEU A 362 -5.49 -16.13 -2.62
C LEU A 362 -6.28 -14.84 -2.46
N GLY A 363 -6.98 -14.41 -3.52
CA GLY A 363 -7.85 -13.25 -3.53
C GLY A 363 -8.70 -13.22 -4.79
N VAL A 364 -9.90 -12.67 -4.68
CA VAL A 364 -10.84 -12.50 -5.79
C VAL A 364 -11.47 -11.12 -5.65
N TYR A 365 -11.33 -10.31 -6.70
CA TYR A 365 -11.85 -8.95 -6.77
C TYR A 365 -12.70 -8.83 -8.02
N GLY A 366 -13.75 -8.02 -7.97
CA GLY A 366 -14.61 -7.77 -9.12
C GLY A 366 -15.99 -7.27 -8.73
N LEU A 367 -16.76 -6.88 -9.74
CA LEU A 367 -18.12 -6.34 -9.56
C LEU A 367 -19.12 -7.35 -9.00
N ARG A 368 -18.82 -8.65 -9.09
CA ARG A 368 -19.69 -9.73 -8.64
C ARG A 368 -18.90 -10.70 -7.78
N LYS A 369 -19.56 -11.26 -6.76
CA LYS A 369 -19.01 -12.37 -5.99
C LYS A 369 -18.84 -13.58 -6.90
N MET A 370 -17.60 -14.04 -7.07
CA MET A 370 -17.30 -15.23 -7.87
C MET A 370 -17.02 -16.43 -6.97
N ASN A 371 -17.66 -17.56 -7.25
CA ASN A 371 -17.36 -18.85 -6.61
C ASN A 371 -16.39 -19.62 -7.49
N ILE A 372 -15.10 -19.52 -7.19
CA ILE A 372 -14.04 -20.16 -7.98
C ILE A 372 -13.60 -21.44 -7.27
N MET A 373 -13.74 -22.56 -7.96
CA MET A 373 -13.36 -23.87 -7.45
C MET A 373 -11.86 -24.13 -7.66
N THR A 374 -11.29 -24.96 -6.79
CA THR A 374 -9.95 -25.52 -7.03
C THR A 374 -9.97 -26.37 -8.29
N GLN A 375 -8.95 -26.20 -9.12
CA GLN A 375 -8.79 -26.87 -10.41
C GLN A 375 -7.39 -27.47 -10.50
N ASN A 376 -7.26 -28.51 -11.32
CA ASN A 376 -5.96 -29.03 -11.75
C ASN A 376 -5.64 -28.43 -13.14
N LEU A 377 -4.55 -27.69 -13.25
CA LEU A 377 -4.24 -26.88 -14.43
C LEU A 377 -2.76 -27.02 -14.81
N PRO A 378 -2.38 -28.10 -15.52
CA PRO A 378 -1.01 -28.27 -15.98
C PRO A 378 -0.55 -27.16 -16.91
N TYR A 379 0.75 -26.89 -16.96
CA TYR A 379 1.32 -25.81 -17.77
C TYR A 379 1.13 -26.00 -19.29
N ASN A 380 0.99 -27.24 -19.73
CA ASN A 380 0.86 -27.61 -21.15
C ASN A 380 -0.59 -27.75 -21.64
N ILE A 381 -1.60 -27.53 -20.79
CA ILE A 381 -3.00 -27.64 -21.22
C ILE A 381 -3.39 -26.44 -22.10
N ILE A 382 -3.96 -26.72 -23.27
CA ILE A 382 -4.32 -25.70 -24.27
C ILE A 382 -5.57 -24.93 -23.84
N LYS A 383 -6.59 -25.62 -23.31
CA LYS A 383 -7.84 -25.02 -22.81
C LYS A 383 -7.78 -24.86 -21.29
N ARG A 384 -7.82 -23.61 -20.81
CA ARG A 384 -7.55 -23.21 -19.43
C ARG A 384 -8.77 -22.51 -18.84
N LYS A 385 -9.71 -23.28 -18.28
CA LYS A 385 -10.94 -22.77 -17.67
C LYS A 385 -10.66 -21.96 -16.39
N ILE A 386 -11.60 -21.11 -15.99
CA ILE A 386 -11.59 -20.38 -14.70
C ILE A 386 -12.60 -20.94 -13.73
#